data_AF-A0A183H229-F1
#
_entry.id   AF-A0A183H229-F1
#
_cell.length_a   1.000
_cell.length_b   1.000
_cell.length_c   1.000
_cell.angle_alpha   90.00
_cell.angle_beta   90.00
_cell.angle_gamma   90.00
#
_symmetry.space_group_name_H-M   'P 1'
#
loop_
_entity.id
_entity.type
_entity.pdbx_description
1 polymer ?
#
loop_
_entity_poly.entity_id
_entity_poly.type
_entity_poly.pdbx_seq_one_letter_code
_entity_poly.pdbx_strand_id
1 'polypeptide(L)'
;MAENEAKARKKLEDAEKKAKGGTGFFSGLFGNAKAEEAADLFVQEDSETVLVCEENGCGMGFDDVVTFEDHYERFHRHQCAICGQQFPNIHCLEIHADENHCSIFKTKRDRNPSLALFRCYEASCSQAHTNPEERNFHSEEVHGIRDPTLFMKRRKLPRKEFVVARMNELSTACITHSRTPRVVIFGSEQKEPTFETRRRKNDEQEAGDAFVRSAEIHAAATDQKHDAASNYAEAANCYRKVNPQQAIDCLMKTAETYTDMGRFNMAAKYHCTMAEIFESEAPDMAQAMAHYQEAADFYKGEESRSSATKCMIKVAQYAAQLEDYKRAIKIFEEVATWEADHPTLKYAAKNHFFQALLCHLCSDLLDTQNALKRYEEISPSFVDSREYKLINELISCLEDKNQVKFTEVVKAFDKISRLDQWHTSLLVKIKRSCGDEDDDDLK
;
A
#
# COMPACT_ATOMS: atom_id res chain seq x y z
N MET A 1 12.16 -22.74 -5.74
CA MET A 1 11.31 -21.54 -5.99
C MET A 1 10.92 -20.79 -4.73
N ALA A 2 10.19 -21.37 -3.76
CA ALA A 2 9.67 -20.61 -2.61
C ALA A 2 10.73 -19.87 -1.77
N GLU A 3 11.92 -20.45 -1.57
CA GLU A 3 12.93 -19.86 -0.68
C GLU A 3 13.76 -18.75 -1.35
N ASN A 4 14.05 -18.88 -2.64
CA ASN A 4 14.77 -17.87 -3.42
C ASN A 4 13.84 -16.74 -3.87
N GLU A 5 12.58 -17.05 -4.20
CA GLU A 5 11.53 -16.05 -4.43
C GLU A 5 11.20 -15.30 -3.13
N ALA A 6 11.15 -15.99 -1.99
CA ALA A 6 11.00 -15.32 -0.70
C ALA A 6 12.22 -14.46 -0.33
N LYS A 7 13.45 -14.87 -0.67
CA LYS A 7 14.65 -14.04 -0.47
C LYS A 7 14.68 -12.82 -1.40
N ALA A 8 14.27 -12.98 -2.66
CA ALA A 8 14.18 -11.89 -3.62
C ALA A 8 13.07 -10.91 -3.24
N ARG A 9 11.87 -11.42 -2.89
CA ARG A 9 10.77 -10.60 -2.37
C ARG A 9 11.13 -9.93 -1.05
N LYS A 10 11.81 -10.61 -0.13
CA LYS A 10 12.25 -10.02 1.13
C LYS A 10 13.33 -8.95 0.93
N LYS A 11 14.25 -9.14 -0.03
CA LYS A 11 15.25 -8.12 -0.37
C LYS A 11 14.64 -6.93 -1.10
N LEU A 12 13.66 -7.17 -1.97
CA LEU A 12 12.85 -6.11 -2.60
C LEU A 12 11.99 -5.39 -1.57
N GLU A 13 11.38 -6.09 -0.63
CA GLU A 13 10.57 -5.52 0.44
C GLU A 13 11.42 -4.78 1.48
N ASP A 14 12.64 -5.25 1.78
CA ASP A 14 13.60 -4.57 2.64
C ASP A 14 14.22 -3.34 1.92
N ALA A 15 14.47 -3.43 0.61
CA ALA A 15 14.88 -2.30 -0.22
C ALA A 15 13.75 -1.29 -0.39
N GLU A 16 12.51 -1.74 -0.52
CA GLU A 16 11.31 -0.90 -0.60
C GLU A 16 11.00 -0.29 0.77
N LYS A 17 11.20 -0.98 1.89
CA LYS A 17 11.09 -0.42 3.25
C LYS A 17 12.19 0.58 3.57
N LYS A 18 13.39 0.40 3.02
CA LYS A 18 14.51 1.34 3.17
C LYS A 18 14.41 2.53 2.22
N ALA A 19 13.91 2.34 0.99
CA ALA A 19 13.55 3.40 0.06
C ALA A 19 12.31 4.17 0.55
N LYS A 20 11.37 3.47 1.20
CA LYS A 20 10.28 4.03 2.01
C LYS A 20 10.73 4.33 3.44
N GLY A 21 12.02 4.63 3.63
CA GLY A 21 12.54 5.17 4.87
C GLY A 21 11.75 6.42 5.26
N GLY A 22 10.70 6.20 6.06
CA GLY A 22 9.80 7.21 6.58
C GLY A 22 8.62 7.62 5.71
N THR A 23 7.86 6.72 5.07
CA THR A 23 6.43 7.00 4.80
C THR A 23 5.60 6.79 6.06
N GLY A 24 5.96 7.50 7.11
CA GLY A 24 5.03 7.93 8.14
C GLY A 24 4.60 9.34 7.77
N PHE A 25 3.39 9.70 8.16
CA PHE A 25 2.67 10.96 7.93
C PHE A 25 3.42 12.29 8.27
N PHE A 26 4.74 12.30 8.53
CA PHE A 26 5.49 13.45 9.04
C PHE A 26 6.85 13.75 8.40
N SER A 27 7.20 13.20 7.23
CA SER A 27 8.56 13.42 6.66
C SER A 27 8.76 14.76 5.94
N GLY A 28 7.89 15.74 6.16
CA GLY A 28 7.80 16.94 5.32
C GLY A 28 8.76 18.10 5.60
N LEU A 29 9.52 18.15 6.71
CA LEU A 29 10.04 19.47 7.13
C LEU A 29 11.45 19.61 7.74
N PHE A 30 12.34 18.62 7.84
CA PHE A 30 13.71 18.90 8.30
C PHE A 30 14.80 18.02 7.65
N GLY A 31 15.62 18.66 6.80
CA GLY A 31 17.09 18.57 6.88
C GLY A 31 17.77 17.29 6.40
N ASN A 32 18.03 17.25 5.10
CA ASN A 32 19.33 16.94 4.45
C ASN A 32 20.45 16.38 5.36
N ALA A 33 20.60 15.05 5.43
CA ALA A 33 21.85 14.37 5.80
C ALA A 33 21.92 12.88 5.39
N LYS A 34 20.88 12.32 4.75
CA LYS A 34 20.85 10.90 4.33
C LYS A 34 20.72 10.67 2.82
N ALA A 35 20.70 11.75 2.04
CA ALA A 35 20.63 11.66 0.58
C ALA A 35 22.02 11.41 -0.03
N GLU A 36 23.11 11.91 0.59
CA GLU A 36 24.48 11.66 0.13
C GLU A 36 24.96 10.23 0.45
N GLU A 37 24.61 9.67 1.62
CA GLU A 37 24.96 8.27 1.95
C GLU A 37 24.14 7.24 1.11
N ALA A 38 22.96 7.65 0.62
CA ALA A 38 22.18 6.87 -0.34
C ALA A 38 22.73 6.98 -1.77
N ALA A 39 23.26 8.15 -2.17
CA ALA A 39 23.88 8.34 -3.47
C ALA A 39 25.17 7.53 -3.63
N ASP A 40 25.98 7.39 -2.57
CA ASP A 40 27.20 6.56 -2.61
C ASP A 40 26.92 5.04 -2.75
N LEU A 41 25.70 4.59 -2.38
CA LEU A 41 25.26 3.21 -2.66
C LEU A 41 24.76 3.03 -4.10
N PHE A 42 24.39 4.10 -4.79
CA PHE A 42 24.05 4.07 -6.23
C PHE A 42 25.28 4.21 -7.14
N VAL A 43 26.43 4.67 -6.62
CA VAL A 43 27.71 4.73 -7.38
C VAL A 43 28.47 3.39 -7.36
N GLN A 44 28.02 2.39 -6.61
CA GLN A 44 28.49 1.00 -6.76
C GLN A 44 27.69 0.22 -7.84
N GLU A 45 27.22 0.92 -8.88
CA GLU A 45 26.95 0.34 -10.20
C GLU A 45 28.28 -0.17 -10.80
N ASP A 46 28.72 -1.34 -10.35
CA ASP A 46 29.63 -2.23 -11.09
C ASP A 46 29.71 -3.62 -10.42
N SER A 47 28.58 -4.12 -9.90
CA SER A 47 28.43 -5.56 -9.73
C SER A 47 27.27 -6.01 -10.60
N GLU A 48 27.59 -6.57 -11.76
CA GLU A 48 26.69 -7.33 -12.62
C GLU A 48 25.84 -8.30 -11.77
N THR A 49 24.64 -7.90 -11.36
CA THR A 49 23.68 -8.83 -10.77
C THR A 49 23.04 -9.60 -11.90
N VAL A 50 23.81 -10.55 -12.42
CA VAL A 50 23.33 -11.53 -13.40
C VAL A 50 22.25 -12.36 -12.71
N LEU A 51 21.00 -12.19 -13.11
CA LEU A 51 19.88 -13.04 -12.72
C LEU A 51 20.08 -14.42 -13.35
N VAL A 52 20.45 -15.42 -12.56
CA VAL A 52 20.71 -16.78 -13.09
C VAL A 52 19.50 -17.68 -12.90
N CYS A 53 19.05 -18.33 -13.98
CA CYS A 53 18.01 -19.34 -13.93
C CYS A 53 18.52 -20.66 -13.32
N GLU A 54 18.06 -21.01 -12.13
CA GLU A 54 18.50 -22.21 -11.39
C GLU A 54 17.61 -23.45 -11.63
N GLU A 55 16.53 -23.32 -12.41
CA GLU A 55 15.58 -24.42 -12.66
C GLU A 55 16.18 -25.53 -13.53
N ASN A 56 16.17 -26.77 -13.00
CA ASN A 56 16.65 -27.99 -13.65
C ASN A 56 18.02 -27.88 -14.35
N GLY A 57 18.94 -27.05 -13.80
CA GLY A 57 20.29 -26.87 -14.31
C GLY A 57 20.42 -25.92 -15.50
N CYS A 58 19.44 -25.05 -15.75
CA CYS A 58 19.44 -24.11 -16.88
C CYS A 58 20.67 -23.19 -16.88
N GLY A 59 21.01 -22.58 -15.75
CA GLY A 59 22.24 -21.83 -15.52
C GLY A 59 22.45 -20.59 -16.41
N MET A 60 21.41 -20.14 -17.13
CA MET A 60 21.49 -18.96 -17.99
C MET A 60 21.35 -17.69 -17.16
N GLY A 61 22.27 -16.75 -17.38
CA GLY A 61 22.30 -15.44 -16.73
C GLY A 61 21.60 -14.38 -17.56
N PHE A 62 20.91 -13.46 -16.89
CA PHE A 62 20.15 -12.37 -17.51
C PHE A 62 20.43 -11.06 -16.79
N ASP A 63 20.51 -9.98 -17.55
CA ASP A 63 20.87 -8.66 -17.02
C ASP A 63 19.63 -7.85 -16.60
N ASP A 64 18.43 -8.27 -17.04
CA ASP A 64 17.16 -7.59 -16.79
C ASP A 64 16.02 -8.59 -16.45
N VAL A 65 15.16 -8.18 -15.52
CA VAL A 65 14.03 -8.99 -15.00
C VAL A 65 13.05 -9.34 -16.10
N VAL A 66 12.77 -8.41 -17.02
CA VAL A 66 11.84 -8.64 -18.15
C VAL A 66 12.38 -9.74 -19.07
N THR A 67 13.70 -9.79 -19.28
CA THR A 67 14.33 -10.83 -20.10
C THR A 67 14.37 -12.19 -19.40
N PHE A 68 14.49 -12.21 -18.07
CA PHE A 68 14.38 -13.43 -17.27
C PHE A 68 12.94 -13.98 -17.27
N GLU A 69 11.93 -13.12 -17.17
CA GLU A 69 10.52 -13.50 -17.24
C GLU A 69 10.15 -14.08 -18.60
N ASP A 70 10.55 -13.45 -19.70
CA ASP A 70 10.33 -13.98 -21.06
C ASP A 70 11.04 -15.34 -21.26
N HIS A 71 12.25 -15.50 -20.70
CA HIS A 71 12.93 -16.80 -20.68
C HIS A 71 12.15 -17.85 -19.87
N TYR A 72 11.68 -17.51 -18.67
CA TYR A 72 10.94 -18.44 -17.83
C TYR A 72 9.61 -18.84 -18.48
N GLU A 73 8.90 -17.87 -19.06
CA GLU A 73 7.63 -18.10 -19.75
C GLU A 73 7.79 -19.01 -20.98
N ARG A 74 8.89 -18.86 -21.73
CA ARG A 74 9.13 -19.65 -22.94
C ARG A 74 9.73 -21.03 -22.69
N PHE A 75 10.57 -21.18 -21.66
CA PHE A 75 11.37 -22.39 -21.47
C PHE A 75 11.00 -23.21 -20.22
N HIS A 76 10.31 -22.63 -19.23
CA HIS A 76 10.03 -23.29 -17.95
C HIS A 76 8.55 -23.35 -17.57
N ARG A 77 7.70 -22.48 -18.12
CA ARG A 77 6.27 -22.36 -17.75
C ARG A 77 5.45 -23.65 -17.86
N HIS A 78 5.75 -24.49 -18.85
CA HIS A 78 4.99 -25.71 -19.14
C HIS A 78 5.89 -26.95 -19.11
N GLN A 79 6.70 -27.07 -18.05
CA GLN A 79 7.55 -28.23 -17.80
C GLN A 79 6.87 -29.24 -16.86
N CYS A 80 6.91 -30.53 -17.19
CA CYS A 80 6.46 -31.57 -16.30
C CYS A 80 7.42 -31.75 -15.12
N ALA A 81 6.94 -31.57 -13.90
CA ALA A 81 7.73 -31.69 -12.68
C ALA A 81 8.28 -33.11 -12.43
N ILE A 82 7.68 -34.15 -13.03
CA ILE A 82 8.06 -35.55 -12.79
C ILE A 82 9.15 -36.03 -13.76
N CYS A 83 9.02 -35.70 -15.06
CA CYS A 83 9.94 -36.19 -16.09
C CYS A 83 10.83 -35.11 -16.72
N GLY A 84 10.57 -33.84 -16.43
CA GLY A 84 11.29 -32.67 -16.92
C GLY A 84 11.04 -32.32 -18.39
N GLN A 85 10.07 -32.97 -19.06
CA GLN A 85 9.72 -32.66 -20.45
C GLN A 85 9.00 -31.31 -20.54
N GLN A 86 9.32 -30.54 -21.59
CA GLN A 86 8.73 -29.24 -21.87
C GLN A 86 7.61 -29.40 -22.91
N PHE A 87 6.54 -28.64 -22.74
CA PHE A 87 5.37 -28.65 -23.62
C PHE A 87 5.04 -27.25 -24.14
N PRO A 88 4.46 -27.14 -25.35
CA PRO A 88 4.16 -25.84 -25.96
C PRO A 88 3.02 -25.09 -25.27
N ASN A 89 2.13 -25.80 -24.58
CA ASN A 89 0.99 -25.22 -23.87
C ASN A 89 0.62 -26.08 -22.65
N ILE A 90 -0.21 -25.54 -21.76
CA ILE A 90 -0.66 -26.23 -20.55
C ILE A 90 -1.48 -27.50 -20.86
N HIS A 91 -2.28 -27.48 -21.92
CA HIS A 91 -3.13 -28.61 -22.32
C HIS A 91 -2.31 -29.85 -22.71
N CYS A 92 -1.24 -29.68 -23.48
CA CYS A 92 -0.32 -30.75 -23.84
C CYS A 92 0.45 -31.29 -22.61
N LEU A 93 0.77 -30.42 -21.65
CA LEU A 93 1.37 -30.83 -20.38
C LEU A 93 0.39 -31.69 -19.55
N GLU A 94 -0.89 -31.30 -19.49
CA GLU A 94 -1.94 -32.06 -18.80
C GLU A 94 -2.18 -33.42 -19.45
N ILE A 95 -2.28 -33.48 -20.79
CA ILE A 95 -2.37 -34.74 -21.54
C ILE A 95 -1.18 -35.65 -21.21
N HIS A 96 0.03 -35.11 -21.18
CA HIS A 96 1.22 -35.87 -20.83
C HIS A 96 1.17 -36.41 -19.39
N ALA A 97 0.74 -35.57 -18.44
CA ALA A 97 0.62 -35.96 -17.03
C ALA A 97 -0.41 -37.07 -16.84
N ASP A 98 -1.55 -36.98 -17.52
CA ASP A 98 -2.59 -38.01 -17.50
C ASP A 98 -2.07 -39.34 -18.08
N GLU A 99 -1.47 -39.31 -19.28
CA GLU A 99 -1.07 -40.53 -19.98
C GLU A 99 0.13 -41.25 -19.33
N ASN A 100 1.11 -40.50 -18.81
CA ASN A 100 2.39 -41.07 -18.37
C ASN A 100 2.51 -41.16 -16.84
N HIS A 101 1.88 -40.25 -16.11
CA HIS A 101 2.09 -40.08 -14.67
C HIS A 101 0.85 -40.41 -13.81
N CYS A 102 -0.35 -40.39 -14.38
CA CYS A 102 -1.57 -40.71 -13.64
C CYS A 102 -1.81 -42.24 -13.55
N SER A 103 -1.85 -42.77 -12.33
CA SER A 103 -2.15 -44.19 -12.06
C SER A 103 -3.58 -44.57 -12.47
N ILE A 104 -4.52 -43.63 -12.36
CA ILE A 104 -5.93 -43.82 -12.74
C ILE A 104 -6.05 -44.07 -14.24
N PHE A 105 -5.26 -43.37 -15.06
CA PHE A 105 -5.25 -43.56 -16.51
C PHE A 105 -4.79 -44.98 -16.88
N LYS A 106 -3.72 -45.47 -16.25
CA LYS A 106 -3.22 -46.84 -16.42
C LYS A 106 -4.27 -47.87 -16.01
N THR A 107 -4.91 -47.69 -14.85
CA THR A 107 -5.97 -48.60 -14.37
C THR A 107 -7.20 -48.62 -15.27
N LYS A 108 -7.61 -47.48 -15.85
CA LYS A 108 -8.74 -47.41 -16.78
C LYS A 108 -8.44 -48.15 -18.09
N ARG A 109 -7.21 -48.00 -18.59
CA ARG A 109 -6.74 -48.70 -19.78
C ARG A 109 -6.65 -50.22 -19.57
N ASP A 110 -6.14 -50.66 -18.42
CA ASP A 110 -5.99 -52.09 -18.12
C ASP A 110 -7.35 -52.79 -17.94
N ARG A 111 -8.37 -52.07 -17.46
CA ARG A 111 -9.74 -52.59 -17.32
C ARG A 111 -10.48 -52.69 -18.65
N ASN A 112 -10.37 -51.66 -19.50
CA ASN A 112 -11.06 -51.60 -20.79
C ASN A 112 -10.10 -51.06 -21.88
N PRO A 113 -9.39 -51.94 -22.61
CA PRO A 113 -8.44 -51.52 -23.65
C PRO A 113 -9.07 -50.82 -24.87
N SER A 114 -10.38 -51.00 -25.09
CA SER A 114 -11.12 -50.38 -26.19
C SER A 114 -11.70 -49.00 -25.87
N LEU A 115 -11.50 -48.50 -24.66
CA LEU A 115 -12.02 -47.20 -24.22
C LEU A 115 -11.18 -46.05 -24.81
N ALA A 116 -11.85 -45.10 -25.46
CA ALA A 116 -11.21 -43.91 -26.00
C ALA A 116 -10.77 -42.95 -24.88
N LEU A 117 -9.48 -43.03 -24.51
CA LEU A 117 -8.89 -42.28 -23.40
C LEU A 117 -7.90 -41.20 -23.86
N PHE A 118 -7.37 -41.29 -25.09
CA PHE A 118 -6.36 -40.38 -25.61
C PHE A 118 -6.99 -39.13 -26.21
N ARG A 119 -6.87 -37.99 -25.53
CA ARG A 119 -7.45 -36.70 -25.95
C ARG A 119 -6.60 -36.04 -27.05
N CYS A 120 -7.23 -35.32 -27.97
CA CYS A 120 -6.52 -34.54 -29.00
C CYS A 120 -5.65 -33.42 -28.38
N TYR A 121 -4.52 -33.09 -29.03
CA TYR A 121 -3.63 -32.01 -28.61
C TYR A 121 -4.19 -30.60 -28.80
N GLU A 122 -5.26 -30.44 -29.57
CA GLU A 122 -5.97 -29.17 -29.73
C GLU A 122 -6.99 -29.01 -28.59
N ALA A 123 -6.87 -27.94 -27.79
CA ALA A 123 -7.70 -27.73 -26.60
C ALA A 123 -9.19 -27.52 -26.95
N SER A 124 -9.46 -27.00 -28.14
CA SER A 124 -10.82 -26.80 -28.66
C SER A 124 -11.45 -28.06 -29.26
N CYS A 125 -10.69 -29.16 -29.42
CA CYS A 125 -11.17 -30.41 -30.02
C CYS A 125 -11.67 -31.40 -28.96
N SER A 126 -12.92 -31.88 -29.10
CA SER A 126 -13.53 -32.83 -28.16
C SER A 126 -13.34 -34.31 -28.54
N GLN A 127 -12.52 -34.61 -29.54
CA GLN A 127 -12.29 -35.98 -29.99
C GLN A 127 -11.32 -36.72 -29.05
N ALA A 128 -11.66 -37.97 -28.75
CA ALA A 128 -10.83 -38.89 -27.97
C ALA A 128 -10.68 -40.20 -28.73
N HIS A 129 -9.49 -40.80 -28.63
CA HIS A 129 -9.09 -41.96 -29.41
C HIS A 129 -8.67 -43.13 -28.51
N THR A 130 -8.70 -44.33 -29.07
CA THR A 130 -8.36 -45.56 -28.35
C THR A 130 -6.86 -45.77 -28.29
N ASN A 131 -6.13 -45.31 -29.30
CA ASN A 131 -4.67 -45.41 -29.38
C ASN A 131 -3.99 -44.04 -29.55
N PRO A 132 -2.75 -43.87 -29.03
CA PRO A 132 -1.94 -42.67 -29.27
C PRO A 132 -1.67 -42.41 -30.77
N GLU A 133 -1.52 -43.48 -31.55
CA GLU A 133 -1.25 -43.40 -32.99
C GLU A 133 -2.44 -42.80 -33.77
N GLU A 134 -3.66 -43.22 -33.43
CA GLU A 134 -4.89 -42.68 -34.01
C GLU A 134 -5.10 -41.20 -33.63
N ARG A 135 -4.82 -40.85 -32.36
CA ARG A 135 -4.81 -39.45 -31.91
C ARG A 135 -3.81 -38.62 -32.69
N ASN A 136 -2.59 -39.13 -32.88
CA ASN A 136 -1.53 -38.42 -33.60
C ASN A 136 -1.92 -38.20 -35.07
N PHE A 137 -2.51 -39.21 -35.71
CA PHE A 137 -3.04 -39.09 -37.07
C PHE A 137 -4.16 -38.04 -37.18
N HIS A 138 -5.14 -38.07 -36.27
CA HIS A 138 -6.21 -37.06 -36.23
C HIS A 138 -5.66 -35.65 -36.00
N SER A 139 -4.70 -35.50 -35.08
CA SER A 139 -4.11 -34.21 -34.75
C SER A 139 -3.28 -33.64 -35.92
N GLU A 140 -2.58 -34.47 -36.68
CA GLU A 140 -1.82 -34.04 -37.85
C GLU A 140 -2.72 -33.73 -39.05
N GLU A 141 -3.69 -34.59 -39.36
CA GLU A 141 -4.57 -34.40 -40.54
C GLU A 141 -5.59 -33.27 -40.37
N VAL A 142 -6.19 -33.13 -39.18
CA VAL A 142 -7.28 -32.16 -38.95
C VAL A 142 -6.75 -30.82 -38.44
N HIS A 143 -5.70 -30.83 -37.62
CA HIS A 143 -5.18 -29.64 -36.95
C HIS A 143 -3.75 -29.26 -37.38
N GLY A 144 -3.05 -30.10 -38.15
CA GLY A 144 -1.65 -29.85 -38.51
C GLY A 144 -0.68 -29.95 -37.33
N ILE A 145 -1.12 -30.53 -36.19
CA ILE A 145 -0.33 -30.61 -34.96
C ILE A 145 0.38 -31.96 -34.92
N ARG A 146 1.70 -31.93 -35.11
CA ARG A 146 2.58 -33.09 -34.89
C ARG A 146 2.79 -33.33 -33.41
N ASP A 147 3.11 -34.58 -33.05
CA ASP A 147 3.36 -35.00 -31.67
C ASP A 147 4.33 -34.01 -30.96
N PRO A 148 3.85 -33.26 -29.94
CA PRO A 148 4.63 -32.24 -29.25
C PRO A 148 5.87 -32.79 -28.55
N THR A 149 5.93 -34.09 -28.27
CA THR A 149 7.06 -34.74 -27.59
C THR A 149 8.29 -34.94 -28.49
N LEU A 150 8.12 -34.90 -29.82
CA LEU A 150 9.20 -35.17 -30.78
C LEU A 150 10.18 -34.00 -30.98
N PHE A 151 9.82 -32.78 -30.55
CA PHE A 151 10.67 -31.59 -30.72
C PHE A 151 11.68 -31.35 -29.59
N MET A 152 11.61 -32.12 -28.49
CA MET A 152 12.28 -31.76 -27.24
C MET A 152 13.43 -32.73 -26.89
N LYS A 153 14.66 -32.44 -27.34
CA LYS A 153 15.87 -33.17 -26.92
C LYS A 153 16.20 -32.86 -25.44
N ARG A 154 16.30 -33.88 -24.60
CA ARG A 154 16.96 -33.79 -23.28
C ARG A 154 18.39 -33.24 -23.48
N ARG A 155 18.66 -31.98 -23.14
CA ARG A 155 20.05 -31.50 -23.04
C ARG A 155 20.70 -32.15 -21.82
N LYS A 156 21.67 -33.05 -22.03
CA LYS A 156 22.61 -33.47 -20.97
C LYS A 156 23.62 -32.35 -20.76
N LEU A 157 23.66 -31.77 -19.57
CA LEU A 157 24.59 -30.71 -19.19
C LEU A 157 25.98 -31.27 -18.81
N PRO A 158 27.09 -30.55 -19.05
CA PRO A 158 28.42 -30.97 -18.62
C PRO A 158 28.61 -30.73 -17.12
N ARG A 159 29.23 -31.70 -16.42
CA ARG A 159 29.66 -31.58 -15.02
C ARG A 159 30.84 -30.60 -14.94
N LYS A 160 30.74 -29.55 -14.13
CA LYS A 160 31.89 -28.73 -13.72
C LYS A 160 32.60 -29.38 -12.53
N GLU A 161 33.83 -29.83 -12.74
CA GLU A 161 34.79 -30.10 -11.67
C GLU A 161 35.32 -28.77 -11.11
N PHE A 162 35.47 -28.71 -9.79
CA PHE A 162 36.03 -27.58 -9.06
C PHE A 162 37.55 -27.53 -9.22
N VAL A 163 38.10 -26.39 -9.66
CA VAL A 163 39.51 -26.04 -9.42
C VAL A 163 39.61 -24.57 -9.03
N VAL A 164 40.33 -24.32 -7.93
CA VAL A 164 40.60 -23.00 -7.34
C VAL A 164 41.99 -22.51 -7.78
N ALA A 165 42.10 -21.20 -8.01
CA ALA A 165 43.28 -20.31 -7.86
C ALA A 165 44.00 -19.75 -9.12
N ARG A 166 44.09 -18.41 -9.06
CA ARG A 166 45.22 -17.47 -9.33
C ARG A 166 45.44 -16.83 -10.72
N MET A 167 45.61 -15.51 -10.62
CA MET A 167 46.08 -14.47 -11.57
C MET A 167 47.29 -14.86 -12.44
N ASN A 168 47.27 -14.50 -13.73
CA ASN A 168 48.12 -13.46 -14.36
C ASN A 168 47.99 -13.45 -15.90
N GLU A 169 48.03 -12.23 -16.44
CA GLU A 169 48.51 -11.72 -17.74
C GLU A 169 48.60 -12.57 -19.05
N LEU A 170 48.47 -11.78 -20.14
CA LEU A 170 48.91 -11.94 -21.54
C LEU A 170 47.99 -12.62 -22.58
N SER A 171 47.52 -11.75 -23.50
CA SER A 171 47.49 -11.86 -24.97
C SER A 171 47.66 -13.23 -25.62
N THR A 172 46.81 -13.55 -26.62
CA THR A 172 47.11 -13.59 -28.08
C THR A 172 46.09 -14.45 -28.86
N ALA A 173 45.57 -13.89 -29.96
CA ALA A 173 45.06 -14.50 -31.21
C ALA A 173 43.82 -15.44 -31.22
N CYS A 174 42.71 -15.04 -31.87
CA CYS A 174 42.29 -15.30 -33.29
C CYS A 174 41.64 -16.71 -33.47
N ILE A 175 40.45 -16.94 -34.07
CA ILE A 175 40.08 -16.84 -35.50
C ILE A 175 38.57 -17.27 -35.67
N THR A 176 37.78 -16.43 -36.37
CA THR A 176 36.64 -16.65 -37.31
C THR A 176 35.48 -17.62 -36.97
N HIS A 177 34.18 -17.36 -37.19
CA HIS A 177 33.40 -16.88 -38.35
C HIS A 177 31.97 -16.53 -37.83
N SER A 178 31.02 -15.85 -38.47
CA SER A 178 30.86 -15.19 -39.77
C SER A 178 29.74 -14.13 -39.61
N ARG A 179 29.87 -12.98 -40.29
CA ARG A 179 28.81 -11.97 -40.43
C ARG A 179 28.00 -12.28 -41.70
N THR A 180 26.69 -12.08 -41.63
CA THR A 180 25.84 -11.72 -42.78
C THR A 180 24.82 -10.65 -42.37
N PRO A 181 24.36 -9.79 -43.30
CA PRO A 181 24.34 -8.34 -43.08
C PRO A 181 22.94 -7.73 -42.90
N ARG A 182 22.91 -6.60 -42.17
CA ARG A 182 21.79 -5.65 -42.13
C ARG A 182 21.54 -5.07 -43.52
N VAL A 183 20.29 -5.10 -43.97
CA VAL A 183 19.78 -4.17 -44.99
C VAL A 183 18.97 -3.11 -44.26
N VAL A 184 19.38 -1.86 -44.50
CA VAL A 184 18.78 -0.62 -44.03
C VAL A 184 17.63 -0.25 -44.96
N ILE A 185 16.45 0.02 -44.41
CA ILE A 185 15.39 0.77 -45.09
C ILE A 185 15.19 2.07 -44.29
N PHE A 186 15.49 3.20 -44.91
CA PHE A 186 15.17 4.54 -44.42
C PHE A 186 13.75 4.92 -44.86
N GLY A 187 12.94 5.46 -43.93
CA GLY A 187 11.78 6.28 -44.26
C GLY A 187 10.46 5.88 -43.61
N SER A 188 10.25 6.28 -42.35
CA SER A 188 9.09 7.08 -41.93
C SER A 188 9.24 7.41 -40.45
N GLU A 189 9.13 8.71 -40.17
CA GLU A 189 9.19 9.30 -38.85
C GLU A 189 8.15 8.66 -37.93
N GLN A 190 8.58 8.14 -36.77
CA GLN A 190 7.94 8.44 -35.49
C GLN A 190 9.05 8.49 -34.44
N LYS A 191 9.43 9.72 -34.06
CA LYS A 191 10.05 9.96 -32.76
C LYS A 191 9.01 9.53 -31.73
N GLU A 192 9.30 8.55 -30.88
CA GLU A 192 8.61 8.45 -29.61
C GLU A 192 9.29 9.44 -28.63
N PRO A 193 8.61 10.52 -28.24
CA PRO A 193 9.04 11.30 -27.09
C PRO A 193 8.51 10.62 -25.83
N THR A 194 9.30 10.69 -24.77
CA THR A 194 8.93 10.46 -23.38
C THR A 194 7.52 11.01 -23.06
N PHE A 195 6.52 10.11 -23.03
CA PHE A 195 5.10 10.44 -22.88
C PHE A 195 4.41 9.50 -21.87
N GLU A 196 5.05 9.17 -20.75
CA GLU A 196 4.46 8.23 -19.79
C GLU A 196 3.94 8.89 -18.51
N THR A 197 4.40 10.08 -18.15
CA THR A 197 3.94 10.75 -16.92
C THR A 197 2.77 11.71 -17.14
N ARG A 198 2.61 12.28 -18.35
CA ARG A 198 1.47 13.14 -18.69
C ARG A 198 0.25 12.36 -19.19
N ARG A 199 0.48 11.20 -19.82
CA ARG A 199 -0.58 10.31 -20.35
C ARG A 199 -1.40 9.69 -19.21
N ARG A 200 -0.75 9.20 -18.14
CA ARG A 200 -1.44 8.57 -16.99
C ARG A 200 -2.47 9.46 -16.27
N LYS A 201 -2.23 10.78 -16.12
CA LYS A 201 -3.20 11.68 -15.46
C LYS A 201 -4.46 11.88 -16.28
N ASN A 202 -4.31 11.98 -17.61
CA ASN A 202 -5.46 12.08 -18.50
C ASN A 202 -6.21 10.74 -18.56
N ASP A 203 -5.48 9.62 -18.59
CA ASP A 203 -6.08 8.28 -18.55
C ASP A 203 -6.84 8.03 -17.23
N GLU A 204 -6.33 8.53 -16.08
CA GLU A 204 -7.01 8.47 -14.78
C GLU A 204 -8.31 9.31 -14.75
N GLN A 205 -8.36 10.46 -15.44
CA GLN A 205 -9.60 11.25 -15.58
C GLN A 205 -10.62 10.56 -16.46
N GLU A 206 -10.20 10.09 -17.64
CA GLU A 206 -11.08 9.38 -18.57
C GLU A 206 -11.63 8.09 -17.95
N ALA A 207 -10.82 7.39 -17.15
CA ALA A 207 -11.26 6.24 -16.36
C ALA A 207 -12.32 6.64 -15.31
N GLY A 208 -12.08 7.73 -14.55
CA GLY A 208 -13.06 8.27 -13.61
C GLY A 208 -14.40 8.60 -14.29
N ASP A 209 -14.35 9.27 -15.44
CA ASP A 209 -15.55 9.66 -16.20
C ASP A 209 -16.31 8.45 -16.75
N ALA A 210 -15.60 7.36 -17.08
CA ALA A 210 -16.24 6.10 -17.45
C ALA A 210 -16.97 5.45 -16.26
N PHE A 211 -16.37 5.46 -15.07
CA PHE A 211 -17.00 4.94 -13.86
C PHE A 211 -18.20 5.78 -13.41
N VAL A 212 -18.15 7.11 -13.52
CA VAL A 212 -19.30 7.99 -13.23
C VAL A 212 -20.46 7.67 -14.18
N ARG A 213 -20.20 7.58 -15.49
CA ARG A 213 -21.25 7.20 -16.47
C ARG A 213 -21.83 5.83 -16.19
N SER A 214 -20.99 4.86 -15.80
CA SER A 214 -21.45 3.53 -15.38
C SER A 214 -22.36 3.65 -14.16
N ALA A 215 -21.95 4.40 -13.13
CA ALA A 215 -22.70 4.61 -11.91
C ALA A 215 -24.06 5.29 -12.17
N GLU A 216 -24.14 6.25 -13.09
CA GLU A 216 -25.39 6.89 -13.49
C GLU A 216 -26.36 5.92 -14.17
N ILE A 217 -25.86 5.01 -15.02
CA ILE A 217 -26.68 3.95 -15.64
C ILE A 217 -27.21 3.00 -14.57
N HIS A 218 -26.36 2.58 -13.63
CA HIS A 218 -26.77 1.72 -12.52
C HIS A 218 -27.73 2.42 -11.55
N ALA A 219 -27.60 3.74 -11.36
CA ALA A 219 -28.52 4.53 -10.54
C ALA A 219 -29.90 4.70 -11.19
N ALA A 220 -29.95 4.77 -12.54
CA ALA A 220 -31.20 4.76 -13.28
C ALA A 220 -31.93 3.40 -13.22
N ALA A 221 -31.19 2.32 -13.00
CA ALA A 221 -31.74 0.99 -12.74
C ALA A 221 -32.16 0.87 -11.25
N THR A 222 -33.46 0.71 -10.99
CA THR A 222 -34.03 0.74 -9.63
C THR A 222 -33.48 -0.30 -8.64
N ASP A 223 -32.93 -1.42 -9.12
CA ASP A 223 -32.45 -2.54 -8.28
C ASP A 223 -30.95 -2.51 -7.95
N GLN A 224 -30.13 -1.67 -8.63
CA GLN A 224 -28.66 -1.76 -8.57
C GLN A 224 -28.00 -0.58 -7.84
N LYS A 225 -28.64 -0.05 -6.80
CA LYS A 225 -28.10 1.08 -5.99
C LYS A 225 -26.74 0.77 -5.35
N HIS A 226 -26.53 -0.49 -4.94
CA HIS A 226 -25.25 -0.93 -4.37
C HIS A 226 -24.11 -0.82 -5.38
N ASP A 227 -24.35 -1.28 -6.61
CA ASP A 227 -23.35 -1.29 -7.67
C ASP A 227 -23.09 0.13 -8.19
N ALA A 228 -24.13 0.98 -8.21
CA ALA A 228 -23.98 2.41 -8.45
C ALA A 228 -23.04 3.06 -7.41
N ALA A 229 -23.26 2.83 -6.12
CA ALA A 229 -22.42 3.36 -5.04
C ALA A 229 -20.97 2.85 -5.14
N SER A 230 -20.79 1.56 -5.44
CA SER A 230 -19.46 0.97 -5.65
C SER A 230 -18.73 1.64 -6.82
N ASN A 231 -19.43 1.88 -7.93
CA ASN A 231 -18.83 2.53 -9.11
C ASN A 231 -18.48 4.00 -8.84
N TYR A 232 -19.28 4.73 -8.07
CA TYR A 232 -18.92 6.09 -7.63
C TYR A 232 -17.72 6.10 -6.69
N ALA A 233 -17.57 5.09 -5.81
CA ALA A 233 -16.40 4.95 -4.95
C ALA A 233 -15.12 4.71 -5.77
N GLU A 234 -15.18 3.85 -6.79
CA GLU A 234 -14.03 3.63 -7.68
C GLU A 234 -13.71 4.85 -8.54
N ALA A 235 -14.73 5.58 -9.01
CA ALA A 235 -14.53 6.88 -9.68
C ALA A 235 -13.78 7.86 -8.77
N ALA A 236 -14.16 7.96 -7.50
CA ALA A 236 -13.48 8.81 -6.53
C ALA A 236 -12.01 8.42 -6.32
N ASN A 237 -11.69 7.13 -6.31
CA ASN A 237 -10.30 6.65 -6.22
C ASN A 237 -9.46 7.11 -7.42
N CYS A 238 -10.03 7.09 -8.63
CA CYS A 238 -9.39 7.61 -9.84
C CYS A 238 -9.19 9.14 -9.76
N TYR A 239 -10.22 9.87 -9.34
CA TYR A 239 -10.16 11.34 -9.27
C TYR A 239 -9.26 11.85 -8.15
N ARG A 240 -9.03 11.09 -7.07
CA ARG A 240 -8.26 11.55 -5.90
C ARG A 240 -6.89 12.14 -6.24
N LYS A 241 -6.22 11.65 -7.30
CA LYS A 241 -4.89 12.14 -7.74
C LYS A 241 -4.94 13.26 -8.77
N VAL A 242 -6.07 13.42 -9.47
CA VAL A 242 -6.17 14.34 -10.61
C VAL A 242 -7.04 15.54 -10.31
N ASN A 243 -8.21 15.32 -9.71
CA ASN A 243 -9.12 16.37 -9.27
C ASN A 243 -9.82 15.99 -7.94
N PRO A 244 -9.35 16.50 -6.80
CA PRO A 244 -9.90 16.14 -5.50
C PRO A 244 -11.33 16.66 -5.27
N GLN A 245 -11.72 17.78 -5.89
CA GLN A 245 -13.08 18.31 -5.76
C GLN A 245 -14.11 17.37 -6.41
N GLN A 246 -13.82 16.86 -7.61
CA GLN A 246 -14.67 15.86 -8.27
C GLN A 246 -14.70 14.53 -7.50
N ALA A 247 -13.59 14.16 -6.83
CA ALA A 247 -13.56 12.99 -5.97
C ALA A 247 -14.51 13.15 -4.77
N ILE A 248 -14.53 14.32 -4.14
CA ILE A 248 -15.44 14.64 -3.02
C ILE A 248 -16.90 14.56 -3.48
N ASP A 249 -17.25 15.13 -4.64
CA ASP A 249 -18.62 15.05 -5.19
C ASP A 249 -19.06 13.60 -5.42
N CYS A 250 -18.17 12.75 -5.94
CA CYS A 250 -18.45 11.32 -6.13
C CYS A 250 -18.61 10.58 -4.79
N LEU A 251 -17.77 10.89 -3.80
CA LEU A 251 -17.86 10.31 -2.46
C LEU A 251 -19.12 10.75 -1.72
N MET A 252 -19.55 11.99 -1.90
CA MET A 252 -20.79 12.51 -1.31
C MET A 252 -22.01 11.74 -1.85
N LYS A 253 -22.11 11.57 -3.18
CA LYS A 253 -23.13 10.72 -3.81
C LYS A 253 -23.08 9.27 -3.32
N THR A 254 -21.88 8.74 -3.10
CA THR A 254 -21.66 7.40 -2.55
C THR A 254 -22.20 7.28 -1.12
N ALA A 255 -21.87 8.25 -0.25
CA ALA A 255 -22.31 8.28 1.13
C ALA A 255 -23.83 8.42 1.25
N GLU A 256 -24.44 9.29 0.44
CA GLU A 256 -25.91 9.44 0.34
C GLU A 256 -26.57 8.12 -0.06
N THR A 257 -26.05 7.45 -1.09
CA THR A 257 -26.60 6.17 -1.55
C THR A 257 -26.51 5.09 -0.46
N TYR A 258 -25.39 5.00 0.25
CA TYR A 258 -25.24 4.05 1.37
C TYR A 258 -26.11 4.40 2.58
N THR A 259 -26.37 5.69 2.81
CA THR A 259 -27.28 6.17 3.86
C THR A 259 -28.73 5.79 3.54
N ASP A 260 -29.16 5.97 2.29
CA ASP A 260 -30.49 5.54 1.80
C ASP A 260 -30.69 4.02 1.89
N MET A 261 -29.61 3.26 1.73
CA MET A 261 -29.62 1.79 1.89
C MET A 261 -29.62 1.34 3.36
N GLY A 262 -29.46 2.25 4.32
CA GLY A 262 -29.33 1.94 5.75
C GLY A 262 -27.97 1.33 6.14
N ARG A 263 -26.93 1.48 5.31
CA ARG A 263 -25.57 0.99 5.59
C ARG A 263 -24.69 2.10 6.17
N PHE A 264 -25.02 2.57 7.36
CA PHE A 264 -24.37 3.72 8.00
C PHE A 264 -22.87 3.50 8.28
N ASN A 265 -22.45 2.27 8.59
CA ASN A 265 -21.04 1.93 8.74
C ASN A 265 -20.21 2.16 7.45
N MET A 266 -20.81 1.98 6.26
CA MET A 266 -20.11 2.27 5.00
C MET A 266 -20.14 3.77 4.70
N ALA A 267 -21.29 4.44 4.90
CA ALA A 267 -21.39 5.90 4.76
C ALA A 267 -20.35 6.63 5.64
N ALA A 268 -20.20 6.20 6.90
CA ALA A 268 -19.22 6.76 7.83
C ALA A 268 -17.77 6.62 7.33
N LYS A 269 -17.41 5.49 6.69
CA LYS A 269 -16.08 5.31 6.08
C LYS A 269 -15.83 6.31 4.96
N TYR A 270 -16.82 6.53 4.09
CA TYR A 270 -16.69 7.48 2.99
C TYR A 270 -16.62 8.93 3.49
N HIS A 271 -17.36 9.29 4.55
CA HIS A 271 -17.20 10.59 5.21
C HIS A 271 -15.79 10.77 5.79
N CYS A 272 -15.19 9.74 6.39
CA CYS A 272 -13.78 9.80 6.82
C CYS A 272 -12.83 10.02 5.64
N THR A 273 -13.04 9.31 4.52
CA THR A 273 -12.22 9.47 3.31
C THR A 273 -12.38 10.86 2.68
N MET A 274 -13.59 11.44 2.68
CA MET A 274 -13.80 12.82 2.25
C MET A 274 -13.01 13.79 3.11
N ALA A 275 -13.06 13.63 4.44
CA ALA A 275 -12.33 14.47 5.36
C ALA A 275 -10.80 14.36 5.16
N GLU A 276 -10.28 13.16 4.90
CA GLU A 276 -8.85 12.95 4.57
C GLU A 276 -8.43 13.67 3.27
N ILE A 277 -9.31 13.75 2.27
CA ILE A 277 -9.03 14.49 1.02
C ILE A 277 -8.99 16.01 1.28
N PHE A 278 -9.89 16.51 2.13
CA PHE A 278 -9.83 17.90 2.59
C PHE A 278 -8.55 18.18 3.40
N GLU A 279 -8.07 17.22 4.21
CA GLU A 279 -6.78 17.39 4.90
C GLU A 279 -5.59 17.55 3.94
N SER A 280 -5.58 16.81 2.81
CA SER A 280 -4.41 16.75 1.93
C SER A 280 -4.33 17.87 0.89
N GLU A 281 -5.45 18.27 0.27
CA GLU A 281 -5.42 19.05 -0.98
C GLU A 281 -5.84 20.51 -0.80
N ALA A 282 -6.74 20.80 0.15
CA ALA A 282 -7.18 22.15 0.49
C ALA A 282 -7.47 22.19 1.99
N PRO A 283 -6.58 22.72 2.84
CA PRO A 283 -6.68 22.66 4.31
C PRO A 283 -7.79 23.56 4.86
N ASP A 284 -9.00 23.40 4.34
CA ASP A 284 -10.23 23.85 4.96
C ASP A 284 -10.55 22.89 6.11
N MET A 285 -9.92 23.18 7.24
CA MET A 285 -10.09 22.43 8.48
C MET A 285 -11.56 22.46 8.97
N ALA A 286 -12.35 23.44 8.57
CA ALA A 286 -13.74 23.56 8.99
C ALA A 286 -14.65 22.54 8.28
N GLN A 287 -14.47 22.36 6.97
CA GLN A 287 -15.20 21.34 6.20
C GLN A 287 -14.77 19.91 6.59
N ALA A 288 -13.46 19.68 6.76
CA ALA A 288 -12.96 18.39 7.25
C ALA A 288 -13.56 18.02 8.63
N MET A 289 -13.63 19.00 9.54
CA MET A 289 -14.25 18.82 10.86
C MET A 289 -15.74 18.45 10.76
N ALA A 290 -16.50 19.06 9.84
CA ALA A 290 -17.91 18.75 9.64
C ALA A 290 -18.13 17.29 9.21
N HIS A 291 -17.36 16.81 8.24
CA HIS A 291 -17.48 15.42 7.78
C HIS A 291 -17.00 14.40 8.82
N TYR A 292 -15.95 14.69 9.60
CA TYR A 292 -15.57 13.82 10.72
C TYR A 292 -16.62 13.78 11.83
N GLN A 293 -17.35 14.88 12.05
CA GLN A 293 -18.46 14.93 13.00
C GLN A 293 -19.60 14.03 12.54
N GLU A 294 -20.02 14.14 11.27
CA GLU A 294 -21.04 13.28 10.67
C GLU A 294 -20.64 11.80 10.72
N ALA A 295 -19.38 11.48 10.38
CA ALA A 295 -18.86 10.13 10.49
C ALA A 295 -18.90 9.59 11.94
N ALA A 296 -18.55 10.43 12.92
CA ALA A 296 -18.61 10.06 14.33
C ALA A 296 -20.04 9.76 14.79
N ASP A 297 -21.02 10.56 14.34
CA ASP A 297 -22.42 10.38 14.69
C ASP A 297 -22.99 9.08 14.09
N PHE A 298 -22.64 8.76 12.84
CA PHE A 298 -22.99 7.46 12.24
C PHE A 298 -22.38 6.27 12.99
N TYR A 299 -21.09 6.33 13.35
CA TYR A 299 -20.45 5.26 14.13
C TYR A 299 -21.00 5.15 15.55
N LYS A 300 -21.40 6.26 16.17
CA LYS A 300 -22.03 6.28 17.49
C LYS A 300 -23.42 5.62 17.45
N GLY A 301 -24.18 5.84 16.37
CA GLY A 301 -25.47 5.17 16.12
C GLY A 301 -25.36 3.67 15.90
N GLU A 302 -24.32 3.22 15.19
CA GLU A 302 -24.05 1.79 14.90
C GLU A 302 -23.31 1.04 16.03
N GLU A 303 -23.21 1.63 17.23
CA GLU A 303 -22.45 1.12 18.39
C GLU A 303 -20.95 0.84 18.14
N SER A 304 -20.40 1.34 17.03
CA SER A 304 -18.99 1.22 16.65
C SER A 304 -18.13 2.28 17.34
N ARG A 305 -18.08 2.23 18.68
CA ARG A 305 -17.46 3.29 19.50
C ARG A 305 -15.99 3.52 19.23
N SER A 306 -15.20 2.48 19.00
CA SER A 306 -13.76 2.64 18.72
C SER A 306 -13.49 3.47 17.46
N SER A 307 -14.33 3.34 16.44
CA SER A 307 -14.24 4.14 15.21
C SER A 307 -14.79 5.55 15.41
N ALA A 308 -15.89 5.68 16.18
CA ALA A 308 -16.42 6.98 16.58
C ALA A 308 -15.39 7.80 17.34
N THR A 309 -14.72 7.21 18.33
CA THR A 309 -13.66 7.85 19.13
C THR A 309 -12.54 8.40 18.25
N LYS A 310 -12.07 7.63 17.26
CA LYS A 310 -11.04 8.10 16.32
C LYS A 310 -11.48 9.34 15.53
N CYS A 311 -12.72 9.35 15.05
CA CYS A 311 -13.28 10.50 14.33
C CYS A 311 -13.45 11.70 15.26
N MET A 312 -13.96 11.49 16.47
CA MET A 312 -14.13 12.53 17.49
C MET A 312 -12.80 13.18 17.90
N ILE A 313 -11.73 12.39 18.05
CA ILE A 313 -10.38 12.92 18.34
C ILE A 313 -9.92 13.84 17.21
N LYS A 314 -10.14 13.46 15.95
CA LYS A 314 -9.82 14.32 14.79
C LYS A 314 -10.62 15.62 14.80
N VAL A 315 -11.93 15.56 15.06
CA VAL A 315 -12.78 16.75 15.24
C VAL A 315 -12.21 17.66 16.33
N ALA A 316 -11.85 17.11 17.49
CA ALA A 316 -11.32 17.88 18.61
C ALA A 316 -9.94 18.51 18.29
N GLN A 317 -9.07 17.79 17.58
CA GLN A 317 -7.78 18.29 17.12
C GLN A 317 -7.94 19.47 16.15
N TYR A 318 -8.91 19.40 15.23
CA TYR A 318 -9.20 20.50 14.30
C TYR A 318 -9.90 21.68 14.98
N ALA A 319 -10.83 21.41 15.90
CA ALA A 319 -11.46 22.46 16.71
C ALA A 319 -10.41 23.25 17.51
N ALA A 320 -9.41 22.57 18.09
CA ALA A 320 -8.31 23.23 18.79
C ALA A 320 -7.41 24.07 17.86
N GLN A 321 -7.23 23.66 16.60
CA GLN A 321 -6.49 24.45 15.60
C GLN A 321 -7.28 25.68 15.12
N LEU A 322 -8.61 25.57 15.06
CA LEU A 322 -9.54 26.67 14.77
C LEU A 322 -9.82 27.57 15.99
N GLU A 323 -9.11 27.35 17.09
CA GLU A 323 -9.24 28.11 18.35
C GLU A 323 -10.58 27.96 19.09
N ASP A 324 -11.42 26.99 18.70
CA ASP A 324 -12.61 26.60 19.46
C ASP A 324 -12.24 25.58 20.55
N TYR A 325 -11.53 26.05 21.57
CA TYR A 325 -11.06 25.22 22.69
C TYR A 325 -12.22 24.63 23.49
N LYS A 326 -13.33 25.36 23.63
CA LYS A 326 -14.49 24.92 24.42
C LYS A 326 -15.12 23.66 23.83
N ARG A 327 -15.28 23.62 22.51
CA ARG A 327 -15.78 22.44 21.82
C ARG A 327 -14.77 21.28 21.88
N ALA A 328 -13.48 21.56 21.68
CA ALA A 328 -12.43 20.54 21.76
C ALA A 328 -12.38 19.85 23.13
N ILE A 329 -12.41 20.64 24.22
CA ILE A 329 -12.42 20.15 25.60
C ILE A 329 -13.58 19.18 25.83
N LYS A 330 -14.80 19.58 25.45
CA LYS A 330 -15.99 18.73 25.64
C LYS A 330 -15.84 17.36 24.96
N ILE A 331 -15.32 17.35 23.74
CA ILE A 331 -15.15 16.12 22.97
C ILE A 331 -14.04 15.25 23.60
N PHE A 332 -12.90 15.84 23.97
CA PHE A 332 -11.83 15.09 24.63
C PHE A 332 -12.25 14.53 25.99
N GLU A 333 -13.02 15.28 26.79
CA GLU A 333 -13.56 14.80 28.07
C GLU A 333 -14.56 13.65 27.89
N GLU A 334 -15.45 13.73 26.87
CA GLU A 334 -16.40 12.65 26.56
C GLU A 334 -15.65 11.37 26.18
N VAL A 335 -14.66 11.48 25.29
CA VAL A 335 -13.81 10.35 24.86
C VAL A 335 -13.00 9.78 26.02
N ALA A 336 -12.33 10.63 26.79
CA ALA A 336 -11.43 10.19 27.87
C ALA A 336 -12.18 9.52 29.02
N THR A 337 -13.37 10.03 29.38
CA THR A 337 -14.23 9.41 30.40
C THR A 337 -14.65 8.01 29.99
N TRP A 338 -15.09 7.85 28.73
CA TRP A 338 -15.46 6.55 28.21
C TRP A 338 -14.28 5.57 28.18
N GLU A 339 -13.10 6.01 27.76
CA GLU A 339 -11.91 5.16 27.76
C GLU A 339 -11.40 4.80 29.15
N ALA A 340 -11.59 5.69 30.15
CA ALA A 340 -11.21 5.44 31.54
C ALA A 340 -12.02 4.29 32.17
N ASP A 341 -13.29 4.16 31.78
CA ASP A 341 -14.16 3.06 32.21
C ASP A 341 -13.66 1.69 31.70
N HIS A 342 -13.00 1.65 30.54
CA HIS A 342 -12.56 0.41 29.90
C HIS A 342 -11.13 0.03 30.33
N PRO A 343 -10.91 -1.10 31.03
CA PRO A 343 -9.58 -1.47 31.54
C PRO A 343 -8.47 -1.58 30.50
N THR A 344 -8.82 -1.89 29.24
CA THR A 344 -7.89 -2.01 28.12
C THR A 344 -7.46 -0.67 27.54
N LEU A 345 -8.29 0.37 27.65
CA LEU A 345 -8.08 1.69 27.05
C LEU A 345 -7.58 2.73 28.07
N LYS A 346 -7.40 2.36 29.34
CA LYS A 346 -6.88 3.24 30.41
C LYS A 346 -5.59 3.97 30.04
N TYR A 347 -4.71 3.35 29.25
CA TYR A 347 -3.48 3.99 28.80
C TYR A 347 -3.72 5.06 27.73
N ALA A 348 -4.70 4.85 26.84
CA ALA A 348 -5.10 5.83 25.84
C ALA A 348 -5.82 7.03 26.50
N ALA A 349 -6.65 6.76 27.52
CA ALA A 349 -7.36 7.80 28.27
C ALA A 349 -6.41 8.88 28.83
N LYS A 350 -5.22 8.48 29.32
CA LYS A 350 -4.19 9.42 29.82
C LYS A 350 -3.77 10.44 28.76
N ASN A 351 -3.64 10.01 27.51
CA ASN A 351 -3.27 10.88 26.41
C ASN A 351 -4.41 11.86 26.09
N HIS A 352 -5.66 11.40 26.07
CA HIS A 352 -6.81 12.27 25.81
C HIS A 352 -7.07 13.26 26.95
N PHE A 353 -6.86 12.88 28.21
CA PHE A 353 -6.88 13.83 29.34
C PHE A 353 -5.78 14.88 29.20
N PHE A 354 -4.56 14.48 28.79
CA PHE A 354 -3.48 15.43 28.52
C PHE A 354 -3.84 16.43 27.40
N GLN A 355 -4.45 15.95 26.32
CA GLN A 355 -4.92 16.81 25.23
C GLN A 355 -6.02 17.78 25.67
N ALA A 356 -6.96 17.33 26.51
CA ALA A 356 -7.98 18.20 27.12
C ALA A 356 -7.35 19.27 28.03
N LEU A 357 -6.37 18.91 28.86
CA LEU A 357 -5.67 19.84 29.74
C LEU A 357 -4.89 20.91 28.96
N LEU A 358 -4.25 20.55 27.85
CA LEU A 358 -3.59 21.53 27.00
C LEU A 358 -4.60 22.52 26.39
N CYS A 359 -5.78 22.06 26.01
CA CYS A 359 -6.85 22.94 25.52
C CYS A 359 -7.40 23.85 26.63
N HIS A 360 -7.54 23.34 27.86
CA HIS A 360 -7.88 24.16 29.03
C HIS A 360 -6.81 25.23 29.29
N LEU A 361 -5.53 24.87 29.17
CA LEU A 361 -4.41 25.77 29.41
C LEU A 361 -4.34 26.92 28.40
N CYS A 362 -4.82 26.69 27.18
CA CYS A 362 -5.01 27.75 26.18
C CYS A 362 -6.20 28.67 26.48
N SER A 363 -7.14 28.25 27.32
CA SER A 363 -8.36 29.00 27.65
C SER A 363 -8.21 29.75 28.98
N ASP A 364 -7.99 29.03 30.10
CA ASP A 364 -7.84 29.62 31.44
C ASP A 364 -7.08 28.67 32.40
N LEU A 365 -6.26 29.28 33.28
CA LEU A 365 -5.51 28.62 34.34
C LEU A 365 -6.42 28.01 35.40
N LEU A 366 -7.47 28.74 35.82
CA LEU A 366 -8.36 28.28 36.89
C LEU A 366 -9.15 27.03 36.46
N ASP A 367 -9.65 27.04 35.23
CA ASP A 367 -10.35 25.88 34.66
C ASP A 367 -9.42 24.67 34.54
N THR A 368 -8.14 24.89 34.23
CA THR A 368 -7.14 23.80 34.18
C THR A 368 -6.93 23.19 35.57
N GLN A 369 -6.81 23.99 36.63
CA GLN A 369 -6.66 23.49 38.01
C GLN A 369 -7.90 22.72 38.48
N ASN A 370 -9.10 23.20 38.12
CA ASN A 370 -10.35 22.49 38.41
C ASN A 370 -10.47 21.19 37.61
N ALA A 371 -10.05 21.19 36.33
CA ALA A 371 -10.02 20.00 35.48
C ALA A 371 -9.05 18.95 36.02
N LEU A 372 -7.86 19.35 36.50
CA LEU A 372 -6.90 18.42 37.12
C LEU A 372 -7.52 17.65 38.28
N LYS A 373 -8.15 18.34 39.24
CA LYS A 373 -8.81 17.70 40.39
C LYS A 373 -9.89 16.70 39.95
N ARG A 374 -10.70 17.07 38.95
CA ARG A 374 -11.72 16.17 38.37
C ARG A 374 -11.07 14.93 37.73
N TYR A 375 -9.98 15.09 36.99
CA TYR A 375 -9.32 13.96 36.32
C TYR A 375 -8.59 13.03 37.30
N GLU A 376 -8.11 13.56 38.44
CA GLU A 376 -7.59 12.77 39.56
C GLU A 376 -8.66 11.84 40.16
N GLU A 377 -9.89 12.35 40.32
CA GLU A 377 -11.02 11.57 40.83
C GLU A 377 -11.45 10.48 39.84
N ILE A 378 -11.48 10.79 38.53
CA ILE A 378 -11.90 9.85 37.48
C ILE A 378 -10.85 8.75 37.27
N SER A 379 -9.57 9.12 37.22
CA SER A 379 -8.48 8.17 36.97
C SER A 379 -7.33 8.39 37.94
N PRO A 380 -7.30 7.68 39.08
CA PRO A 380 -6.18 7.72 40.03
C PRO A 380 -4.83 7.36 39.39
N SER A 381 -4.86 6.58 38.31
CA SER A 381 -3.66 6.20 37.55
C SER A 381 -3.01 7.36 36.78
N PHE A 382 -3.72 8.49 36.61
CA PHE A 382 -3.22 9.65 35.90
C PHE A 382 -2.19 10.44 36.74
N VAL A 383 -2.32 10.46 38.06
CA VAL A 383 -1.43 11.17 39.00
C VAL A 383 0.04 10.78 38.83
N ASP A 384 0.31 9.48 38.65
CA ASP A 384 1.67 8.96 38.48
C ASP A 384 2.24 9.21 37.07
N SER A 385 1.43 9.74 36.16
CA SER A 385 1.80 9.91 34.75
C SER A 385 2.67 11.15 34.56
N ARG A 386 3.52 11.12 33.53
CA ARG A 386 4.48 12.20 33.25
C ARG A 386 3.77 13.46 32.77
N GLU A 387 2.66 13.25 32.07
CA GLU A 387 1.75 14.26 31.54
C GLU A 387 1.16 15.09 32.68
N TYR A 388 0.74 14.45 33.78
CA TYR A 388 0.23 15.14 34.96
C TYR A 388 1.31 16.01 35.63
N LYS A 389 2.54 15.49 35.77
CA LYS A 389 3.67 16.25 36.31
C LYS A 389 4.02 17.45 35.43
N LEU A 390 4.06 17.24 34.11
CA LEU A 390 4.27 18.30 33.14
C LEU A 390 3.22 19.40 33.31
N ILE A 391 1.92 19.08 33.29
CA ILE A 391 0.86 20.10 33.40
C ILE A 391 0.96 20.88 34.72
N ASN A 392 1.25 20.24 35.84
CA ASN A 392 1.47 20.96 37.11
C ASN A 392 2.66 21.92 37.03
N GLU A 393 3.79 21.50 36.47
CA GLU A 393 4.95 22.37 36.28
C GLU A 393 4.63 23.53 35.31
N LEU A 394 3.84 23.28 34.25
CA LEU A 394 3.40 24.32 33.34
C LEU A 394 2.47 25.33 34.01
N ILE A 395 1.54 24.89 34.86
CA ILE A 395 0.67 25.78 35.64
C ILE A 395 1.51 26.68 36.55
N SER A 396 2.46 26.13 37.30
CA SER A 396 3.36 26.94 38.14
C SER A 396 4.20 27.91 37.31
N CYS A 397 4.69 27.51 36.12
CA CYS A 397 5.42 28.43 35.23
C CYS A 397 4.54 29.57 34.70
N LEU A 398 3.25 29.31 34.47
CA LEU A 398 2.29 30.31 34.02
C LEU A 398 1.87 31.25 35.14
N GLU A 399 1.74 30.76 36.37
CA GLU A 399 1.55 31.59 37.57
C GLU A 399 2.76 32.52 37.82
N ASP A 400 3.98 31.99 37.66
CA ASP A 400 5.23 32.75 37.82
C ASP A 400 5.56 33.65 36.61
N LYS A 401 4.79 33.59 35.51
CA LYS A 401 5.09 34.19 34.19
C LYS A 401 6.54 33.95 33.70
N ASN A 402 7.13 32.80 34.03
CA ASN A 402 8.54 32.51 33.72
C ASN A 402 8.69 31.71 32.43
N GLN A 403 8.93 32.43 31.33
CA GLN A 403 9.06 31.83 30.00
C GLN A 403 10.29 30.91 29.85
N VAL A 404 11.39 31.19 30.55
CA VAL A 404 12.62 30.38 30.47
C VAL A 404 12.37 29.00 31.07
N LYS A 405 11.83 28.97 32.29
CA LYS A 405 11.48 27.74 33.00
C LYS A 405 10.46 26.90 32.22
N PHE A 406 9.46 27.55 31.60
CA PHE A 406 8.52 26.87 30.71
C PHE A 406 9.24 26.12 29.57
N THR A 407 10.19 26.78 28.90
CA THR A 407 10.93 26.12 27.80
C THR A 407 11.84 25.00 28.27
N GLU A 408 12.43 25.10 29.46
CA GLU A 408 13.27 24.04 30.03
C GLU A 408 12.44 22.80 30.38
N VAL A 409 11.27 23.01 31.01
CA VAL A 409 10.31 21.94 31.35
C VAL A 409 9.84 21.22 30.08
N VAL A 410 9.42 21.97 29.06
CA VAL A 410 8.99 21.38 27.78
C VAL A 410 10.13 20.62 27.10
N LYS A 411 11.37 21.14 27.12
CA LYS A 411 12.55 20.44 26.58
C LYS A 411 12.88 19.16 27.35
N ALA A 412 12.77 19.17 28.68
CA ALA A 412 12.98 18.00 29.51
C ALA A 412 11.94 16.91 29.21
N PHE A 413 10.69 17.32 28.97
CA PHE A 413 9.64 16.40 28.55
C PHE A 413 9.87 15.84 27.14
N ASP A 414 10.18 16.68 26.14
CA ASP A 414 10.41 16.23 24.74
C ASP A 414 11.58 15.24 24.60
N LYS A 415 12.57 15.33 25.50
CA LYS A 415 13.68 14.38 25.55
C LYS A 415 13.23 12.96 25.93
N ILE A 416 12.17 12.84 26.72
CA ILE A 416 11.66 11.58 27.25
C ILE A 416 10.48 11.07 26.43
N SER A 417 9.55 11.98 26.12
CA SER A 417 8.33 11.73 25.37
C SER A 417 8.28 12.72 24.20
N ARG A 418 8.52 12.24 22.98
CA ARG A 418 8.55 13.09 21.77
C ARG A 418 7.19 13.78 21.59
N LEU A 419 7.21 15.09 21.44
CA LEU A 419 6.02 15.89 21.21
C LEU A 419 5.65 15.91 19.72
N ASP A 420 4.37 15.66 19.41
CA ASP A 420 3.84 15.81 18.06
C ASP A 420 3.72 17.30 17.65
N GLN A 421 3.55 17.56 16.35
CA GLN A 421 3.34 18.92 15.83
C GLN A 421 2.15 19.61 16.47
N TRP A 422 1.05 18.88 16.71
CA TRP A 422 -0.15 19.41 17.35
C TRP A 422 0.08 19.84 18.81
N HIS A 423 0.80 19.03 19.59
CA HIS A 423 1.16 19.40 20.95
C HIS A 423 2.10 20.62 20.96
N THR A 424 3.03 20.66 20.02
CA THR A 424 3.99 21.76 19.88
C THR A 424 3.29 23.08 19.51
N SER A 425 2.30 23.06 18.62
CA SER A 425 1.57 24.28 18.24
C SER A 425 0.80 24.89 19.41
N LEU A 426 0.12 24.05 20.21
CA LEU A 426 -0.56 24.48 21.44
C LEU A 426 0.42 25.03 22.48
N LEU A 427 1.52 24.31 22.75
CA LEU A 427 2.54 24.74 23.72
C LEU A 427 3.21 26.06 23.32
N VAL A 428 3.46 26.26 22.02
CA VAL A 428 3.99 27.54 21.52
C VAL A 428 2.97 28.67 21.74
N LYS A 429 1.67 28.40 21.55
CA LYS A 429 0.63 29.39 21.81
C LYS A 429 0.52 29.75 23.29
N ILE A 430 0.57 28.74 24.17
CA ILE A 430 0.61 28.93 25.64
C ILE A 430 1.86 29.74 26.03
N LYS A 431 3.01 29.44 25.43
CA LYS A 431 4.26 30.20 25.66
C LYS A 431 4.12 31.67 25.26
N ARG A 432 3.42 31.99 24.16
CA ARG A 432 3.16 33.38 23.73
C ARG A 432 2.27 34.11 24.74
N SER A 433 1.22 33.46 25.23
CA SER A 433 0.35 34.00 26.29
C SER A 433 1.09 34.35 27.60
N CYS A 434 2.30 33.82 27.81
CA CYS A 434 3.15 34.12 28.96
C CYS A 434 4.07 35.34 28.75
N GLY A 435 4.29 35.77 27.49
CA GLY A 435 5.30 36.77 27.12
C GLY A 435 4.79 38.10 26.56
N ASP A 436 3.48 38.29 26.40
CA ASP A 436 2.94 39.53 25.83
C ASP A 436 2.82 40.64 26.89
N GLU A 437 3.93 41.32 27.16
CA GLU A 437 3.93 42.74 27.59
C GLU A 437 4.93 43.64 26.81
N ASP A 438 5.83 43.13 25.94
CA ASP A 438 6.93 43.97 25.39
C ASP A 438 7.14 44.04 23.85
N ASP A 439 6.36 43.35 23.00
CA ASP A 439 6.66 43.26 21.54
C ASP A 439 5.64 43.94 20.59
N ASP A 440 4.66 44.70 21.09
CA ASP A 440 3.62 45.35 20.27
C ASP A 440 3.90 46.83 19.89
N ASP A 441 5.06 47.39 20.24
CA ASP A 441 5.37 48.82 20.02
C ASP A 441 6.32 49.13 18.83
N LEU A 442 6.58 48.18 17.93
CA LEU A 442 7.38 48.43 16.72
C LEU A 442 6.86 47.65 15.50
N LYS A 443 5.77 48.13 14.89
CA LYS A 443 5.54 47.96 13.45
C LYS A 443 4.72 49.08 12.83
#